data_AF-A0A0J7YP59-F1
#
_entry.id   AF-A0A0J7YP59-F1
#
_cell.length_a   1.000
_cell.length_b   1.000
_cell.length_c   1.000
_cell.angle_alpha   90.00
_cell.angle_beta   90.00
_cell.angle_gamma   90.00
#
_symmetry.space_group_name_H-M   'P 1'
#
loop_
_entity.id
_entity.type
_entity.pdbx_description
1 polymer ?
#
loop_
_entity_poly.entity_id
_entity_poly.type
_entity_poly.pdbx_seq_one_letter_code
_entity_poly.pdbx_strand_id
1 'polypeptide(L)' 'MLRSVARRYRSFVTAPAPWRSNAPASLFANYPATEVSTTSNGVRVATETLPGQTATIQVWIDAGSRYEDENNNGVAHFLE' A
#
# COMPACT_ATOMS: atom_id res chain seq x y z
N MET A 1 -2.27 22.72 -41.89
CA MET A 1 -3.15 22.10 -40.88
C MET A 1 -2.46 20.86 -40.32
N LEU A 2 -1.74 20.98 -39.20
CA LEU A 2 -1.08 19.86 -38.54
C LEU A 2 -2.06 19.24 -37.52
N ARG A 3 -2.46 17.98 -37.72
CA ARG A 3 -3.28 17.25 -36.75
C ARG A 3 -2.36 16.73 -35.64
N SER A 4 -2.42 17.39 -34.48
CA SER A 4 -1.85 16.92 -33.22
C SER A 4 -2.51 15.59 -32.83
N VAL A 5 -1.74 14.50 -32.84
CA VAL A 5 -2.15 13.22 -32.26
C VAL A 5 -1.76 13.24 -30.79
N ALA A 6 -2.68 13.68 -29.93
CA ALA A 6 -2.53 13.56 -28.49
C ALA A 6 -2.60 12.08 -28.10
N ARG A 7 -1.44 11.48 -27.78
CA ARG A 7 -1.33 10.15 -27.21
C ARG A 7 -1.98 10.16 -25.82
N ARG A 8 -3.24 9.72 -25.74
CA ARG A 8 -3.94 9.48 -24.47
C ARG A 8 -3.22 8.36 -23.72
N TYR A 9 -2.46 8.70 -22.69
CA TYR A 9 -2.07 7.75 -21.66
C TYR A 9 -3.35 7.36 -20.90
N ARG A 10 -3.88 6.16 -21.17
CA ARG A 10 -4.86 5.53 -20.29
C ARG A 10 -4.12 5.20 -18.99
N SER A 11 -4.47 5.85 -17.90
CA SER A 11 -4.11 5.42 -16.56
C SER A 11 -4.81 4.09 -16.28
N PHE A 12 -4.09 2.97 -16.41
CA PHE A 12 -4.55 1.63 -16.04
C PHE A 12 -4.30 1.34 -14.56
N VAL A 13 -4.69 2.26 -13.66
CA VAL A 13 -4.77 1.91 -12.24
C VAL A 13 -6.20 1.46 -11.97
N THR A 14 -6.53 0.26 -12.46
CA THR A 14 -7.65 -0.49 -11.89
C THR A 14 -7.21 -0.83 -10.49
N ALA A 15 -7.87 -0.30 -9.45
CA ALA A 15 -7.63 -0.76 -8.09
C ALA A 15 -7.74 -2.30 -8.09
N PRO A 16 -6.73 -3.03 -7.56
CA PRO A 16 -6.84 -4.48 -7.50
C PRO A 16 -8.12 -4.84 -6.79
N ALA A 17 -8.83 -5.87 -7.29
CA ALA A 17 -10.01 -6.39 -6.61
C ALA A 17 -9.63 -6.64 -5.14
N PRO A 18 -10.47 -6.23 -4.17
CA PRO A 18 -10.15 -6.40 -2.76
C PRO A 18 -9.85 -7.87 -2.52
N TRP A 19 -8.73 -8.15 -1.87
CA TRP A 19 -8.34 -9.51 -1.54
C TRP A 19 -9.45 -10.10 -0.66
N ARG A 20 -10.21 -11.05 -1.21
CA ARG A 20 -11.30 -11.71 -0.49
C ARG A 20 -10.73 -12.93 0.20
N SER A 21 -10.78 -12.94 1.53
CA SER A 21 -10.46 -14.15 2.27
C SER A 21 -11.56 -15.20 2.03
N ASN A 22 -11.17 -16.47 1.88
CA ASN A 22 -12.10 -17.61 1.91
C ASN A 22 -12.50 -17.98 3.35
N ALA A 23 -11.99 -17.25 4.34
CA ALA A 23 -12.30 -17.45 5.74
C ALA A 23 -13.71 -16.93 6.04
N PRO A 24 -14.54 -17.68 6.78
CA PRO A 24 -15.87 -17.20 7.16
C PRO A 24 -15.76 -15.94 8.01
N ALA A 25 -16.60 -14.93 7.70
CA ALA A 25 -16.58 -13.63 8.37
C ALA A 25 -16.74 -13.73 9.90
N SER A 26 -17.40 -14.78 10.39
CA SER A 26 -17.55 -15.06 11.82
C SER A 26 -16.22 -15.22 12.57
N LEU A 27 -15.13 -15.61 11.89
CA LEU A 27 -13.81 -15.73 12.52
C LEU A 27 -13.24 -14.38 12.96
N PHE A 28 -13.67 -13.30 12.31
CA PHE A 28 -13.21 -11.94 12.60
C PHE A 28 -14.26 -11.11 13.33
N ALA A 29 -15.41 -11.70 13.71
CA ALA A 29 -16.52 -10.97 14.32
C ALA A 29 -16.14 -10.24 15.62
N ASN A 30 -15.11 -10.73 16.32
CA ASN A 30 -14.61 -10.14 17.58
C ASN A 30 -13.34 -9.31 17.40
N TYR A 31 -12.80 -9.19 16.19
CA TYR A 31 -11.66 -8.32 15.92
C TYR A 31 -12.16 -6.93 15.52
N PRO A 32 -11.54 -5.84 16.01
CA PRO A 32 -11.87 -4.50 15.55
C PRO A 32 -11.56 -4.39 14.06
N ALA A 33 -12.40 -3.66 13.33
CA ALA A 33 -12.09 -3.32 11.95
C ALA A 33 -10.86 -2.40 11.89
N THR A 34 -9.99 -2.61 10.90
CA THR A 34 -8.88 -1.69 10.65
C THR A 34 -9.43 -0.33 10.22
N GLU A 35 -9.09 0.71 10.96
CA GLU A 35 -9.40 2.09 10.59
C GLU A 35 -8.31 2.62 9.65
N VAL A 36 -8.70 3.20 8.51
CA VAL A 36 -7.76 3.73 7.52
C VAL A 36 -8.05 5.21 7.29
N SER A 37 -7.03 6.04 7.46
CA SER A 37 -7.07 7.47 7.16
C SER A 37 -5.90 7.87 6.26
N THR A 38 -6.00 9.05 5.65
CA THR A 38 -4.93 9.63 4.83
C THR A 38 -4.64 11.04 5.33
N THR A 39 -3.39 11.33 5.66
CA THR A 39 -2.95 12.66 6.09
C THR A 39 -2.91 13.65 4.92
N SER A 40 -2.78 14.95 5.21
CA SER A 40 -2.75 16.00 4.17
C SER A 40 -1.57 15.89 3.19
N ASN A 41 -0.48 15.23 3.59
CA ASN A 41 0.68 14.94 2.74
C ASN A 41 0.59 13.58 2.01
N GLY A 42 -0.55 12.88 2.09
CA GLY A 42 -0.81 11.65 1.33
C GLY A 42 -0.33 10.35 1.99
N VAL A 43 0.16 10.39 3.23
CA VAL A 43 0.52 9.18 3.98
C VAL A 43 -0.75 8.47 4.44
N ARG A 44 -0.85 7.16 4.18
CA ARG A 44 -1.95 6.33 4.67
C ARG A 44 -1.59 5.80 6.05
N VAL A 45 -2.51 5.94 6.98
CA VAL A 45 -2.41 5.45 8.36
C VAL A 45 -3.47 4.38 8.55
N ALA A 46 -3.05 3.15 8.86
CA ALA A 46 -3.93 2.05 9.21
C ALA A 46 -3.75 1.72 10.70
N THR A 47 -4.84 1.68 11.47
CA THR A 47 -4.82 1.46 12.91
C THR A 47 -5.79 0.38 13.34
N GLU A 48 -5.35 -0.45 14.29
CA GLU A 48 -6.17 -1.44 14.99
C GLU A 48 -5.96 -1.29 16.49
N THR A 49 -7.03 -0.98 17.23
CA THR A 49 -6.97 -0.85 18.69
C THR A 49 -7.25 -2.20 19.33
N LEU A 50 -6.21 -2.84 19.86
CA LEU A 50 -6.31 -4.11 20.58
C LEU A 50 -6.11 -3.89 22.10
N PRO A 51 -6.71 -4.72 22.96
CA PRO A 51 -6.42 -4.70 24.40
C PRO A 51 -4.96 -5.05 24.67
N GLY A 52 -4.26 -4.25 25.47
CA GLY A 52 -2.87 -4.50 25.84
C GLY A 52 -2.19 -3.29 26.46
N GLN A 53 -0.99 -3.50 27.02
CA GLN A 53 -0.13 -2.42 27.53
C GLN A 53 0.99 -2.04 26.57
N THR A 54 1.16 -2.78 25.48
CA THR A 54 2.17 -2.55 24.46
C THR A 54 1.50 -2.23 23.12
N ALA A 55 2.24 -1.56 22.26
CA ALA A 55 1.84 -1.27 20.90
C ALA A 55 3.01 -1.56 19.95
N THR A 56 2.69 -1.89 18.71
CA THR A 56 3.65 -1.98 17.62
C THR A 56 3.32 -0.90 16.61
N ILE A 57 4.32 -0.12 16.22
CA ILE A 57 4.21 0.93 15.19
C ILE A 57 5.14 0.52 14.06
N GLN A 58 4.66 0.61 12.82
CA GLN A 58 5.41 0.21 11.63
C GLN A 58 5.26 1.28 10.54
N VAL A 59 6.31 1.44 9.75
CA VAL A 59 6.31 2.27 8.53
C VAL A 59 6.46 1.33 7.34
N TRP A 60 5.46 1.36 6.44
CA TRP A 60 5.49 0.57 5.22
C TRP A 60 5.80 1.48 4.04
N ILE A 61 6.90 1.18 3.36
CA ILE A 61 7.34 1.91 2.17
C ILE A 61 7.16 0.98 0.99
N ASP A 62 6.48 1.44 -0.06
CA ASP A 62 6.37 0.73 -1.33
C ASP A 62 7.68 0.92 -2.14
N ALA A 63 8.73 0.26 -1.66
CA ALA A 63 10.08 0.28 -2.21
C ALA A 63 10.74 -1.10 -2.00
N GLY A 64 11.90 -1.32 -2.61
CA GLY A 64 12.67 -2.57 -2.49
C GLY A 64 13.33 -2.96 -3.81
N SER A 65 14.10 -4.05 -3.81
CA SER A 65 14.92 -4.45 -4.97
C SER A 65 14.17 -4.70 -6.27
N ARG A 66 12.85 -4.94 -6.22
CA ARG A 66 12.02 -5.00 -7.44
C ARG A 66 11.98 -3.67 -8.21
N TYR A 67 12.22 -2.56 -7.52
CA TYR A 67 12.26 -1.21 -8.08
C TYR A 67 13.68 -0.74 -8.45
N GLU A 68 14.69 -1.59 -8.28
CA GLU A 68 16.08 -1.31 -8.66
C GLU A 68 16.37 -1.67 -10.12
N ASP A 69 17.46 -1.12 -10.64
CA ASP A 69 18.08 -1.47 -11.93
C ASP A 69 19.53 -1.97 -11.73
N GLU A 70 20.22 -2.26 -12.83
CA GLU A 70 21.59 -2.80 -12.80
C GLU A 70 22.60 -1.85 -12.14
N ASN A 71 22.37 -0.53 -12.20
CA ASN A 71 23.31 0.47 -11.69
C ASN A 71 23.13 0.77 -10.19
N ASN A 72 21.96 0.46 -9.62
CA ASN A 72 21.64 0.71 -8.22
C ASN A 72 21.19 -0.53 -7.44
N ASN A 73 21.43 -1.73 -8.00
CA ASN A 73 21.15 -2.99 -7.34
C ASN A 73 21.81 -3.05 -5.96
N GLY A 74 21.01 -3.41 -4.95
CA GLY A 74 21.45 -3.54 -3.56
C GLY A 74 21.37 -2.26 -2.74
N VAL A 75 20.93 -1.13 -3.30
CA VAL A 75 20.72 0.12 -2.55
C VAL A 75 19.64 -0.02 -1.48
N ALA A 76 18.54 -0.72 -1.76
CA ALA A 76 17.47 -0.99 -0.83
C ALA A 76 17.97 -1.77 0.39
N HIS A 77 18.82 -2.77 0.17
CA HIS A 77 19.45 -3.51 1.26
C HIS A 77 20.50 -2.66 2.00
N PHE A 78 21.27 -1.84 1.28
CA PHE A 78 22.24 -0.95 1.88
C PHE A 78 21.61 0.12 2.78
N LEU A 79 20.37 0.53 2.46
CA LEU A 79 19.61 1.53 3.21
C LEU A 79 18.88 0.95 4.43
N GLU A 80 18.67 -0.36 4.47
CA GLU A 80 18.00 -1.08 5.57
C GLU A 80 18.88 -1.18 6.82
#